data_AF-A0A835WKP1-F1
#
_entry.id   AF-A0A835WKP1-F1
#
_cell.length_a   1.000
_cell.length_b   1.000
_cell.length_c   1.000
_cell.angle_alpha   90.00
_cell.angle_beta   90.00
_cell.angle_gamma   90.00
#
_symmetry.space_group_name_H-M   'P 1'
#
loop_
_entity.id
_entity.type
_entity.pdbx_description
1 polymer ?
#
loop_
_entity_poly.entity_id
_entity_poly.type
_entity_poly.pdbx_seq_one_letter_code
_entity_poly.pdbx_strand_id
1 'polypeptide(L)'
;MAPNKRGGPPSEETLAKLKGKKTGQSPPASQKNQAPANGSEAVGVAAVAAAPAEPCDYASGGMISKAEVEARGAGTDDHGDTYSRARFAWSEWRVFFTGLMFLTRLPVPPGIDHHPAFLVRSMMWFPLFGAIIGGWGAVFFNAAAALWPPSASLLPAAISTFSTVWLTGCFHEDGLADTFDGFGGGWGRNQILRIMKDSRVGTYALVGTALALQLKNSGLAAIAAAPAAAGGGAAGVAAALVAAHAASRWTSMVLIYVCEYIQDDEDAKRGMYNWFAQSTRLLTLPRLALGTLQAVAIPLLALGLHRACTVYGVTVAVTVASGLYGNSVIGGVIGDYLGATIQVAEILTYCALSADWSRVTGSWEGATPLLLLAGVAALPVIYCRRIVDWGSC
;
A
#
# COMPACT_ATOMS: atom_id res chain seq x y z
N MET A 1 -19.44 28.59 30.27
CA MET A 1 -20.78 29.13 29.97
C MET A 1 -21.37 28.33 28.81
N ALA A 2 -22.48 27.63 29.10
CA ALA A 2 -23.42 26.88 28.27
C ALA A 2 -22.93 25.88 27.16
N PRO A 3 -23.51 24.66 27.09
CA PRO A 3 -23.04 23.54 26.25
C PRO A 3 -23.86 23.36 24.96
N ASN A 4 -23.31 22.69 23.94
CA ASN A 4 -24.10 22.20 22.81
C ASN A 4 -23.99 20.67 22.64
N LYS A 5 -25.11 20.08 22.21
CA LYS A 5 -25.63 18.77 22.58
C LYS A 5 -25.05 17.61 21.78
N ARG A 6 -24.81 16.50 22.48
CA ARG A 6 -24.59 15.16 21.94
C ARG A 6 -25.84 14.70 21.16
N GLY A 7 -25.66 14.24 19.93
CA GLY A 7 -26.69 13.49 19.19
C GLY A 7 -26.74 12.05 19.70
N GLY A 8 -27.90 11.64 20.22
CA GLY A 8 -28.18 10.24 20.58
C GLY A 8 -28.51 9.38 19.35
N PRO A 9 -28.68 8.06 19.54
CA PRO A 9 -28.98 7.12 18.46
C PRO A 9 -30.33 7.45 17.78
N PRO A 10 -30.52 7.08 16.49
CA PRO A 10 -31.72 7.42 15.73
C PRO A 10 -32.97 6.74 16.29
N SER A 11 -34.12 7.40 16.15
CA SER A 11 -35.41 6.94 16.66
C SER A 11 -35.93 5.70 15.90
N GLU A 12 -36.73 4.87 16.60
CA GLU A 12 -37.35 3.65 16.07
C GLU A 12 -38.19 3.86 14.80
N GLU A 13 -38.75 5.07 14.61
CA GLU A 13 -39.52 5.43 13.40
C GLU A 13 -38.63 5.48 12.14
N THR A 14 -37.35 5.82 12.31
CA THR A 14 -36.36 5.84 11.23
C THR A 14 -35.95 4.42 10.83
N LEU A 15 -35.88 3.50 11.80
CA LEU A 15 -35.61 2.07 11.58
C LEU A 15 -36.80 1.34 10.92
N ALA A 16 -38.04 1.77 11.19
CA ALA A 16 -39.24 1.18 10.57
C ALA A 16 -39.36 1.52 9.07
N LYS A 17 -38.95 2.73 8.65
CA LYS A 17 -38.99 3.15 7.23
C LYS A 17 -37.97 2.42 6.35
N LEU A 18 -36.88 1.92 6.93
CA LEU A 18 -35.86 1.14 6.21
C LEU A 18 -36.24 -0.34 5.99
N LYS A 19 -37.14 -0.90 6.82
CA LYS A 19 -37.60 -2.29 6.70
C LYS A 19 -38.80 -2.49 5.77
N GLY A 20 -39.47 -1.41 5.33
CA GLY A 20 -40.78 -1.46 4.66
C GLY A 20 -40.79 -1.57 3.12
N LYS A 21 -39.68 -1.78 2.42
CA LYS A 21 -39.66 -1.81 0.94
C LYS A 21 -39.04 -3.09 0.38
N LYS A 22 -39.83 -4.18 0.35
CA LYS A 22 -39.89 -5.20 -0.72
C LYS A 22 -40.84 -6.35 -0.32
N THR A 23 -42.13 -6.21 -0.63
CA THR A 23 -43.04 -7.34 -0.84
C THR A 23 -44.08 -6.92 -1.87
N GLY A 24 -44.06 -7.57 -3.04
CA GLY A 24 -45.12 -7.49 -4.05
C GLY A 24 -45.20 -8.85 -4.75
N GLN A 25 -46.23 -9.62 -4.40
CA GLN A 25 -46.60 -10.90 -5.02
C GLN A 25 -47.52 -10.69 -6.24
N SER A 26 -47.44 -11.69 -7.13
CA SER A 26 -48.16 -12.17 -8.33
C SER A 26 -49.69 -11.93 -8.43
N PRO A 27 -50.37 -12.20 -9.59
CA PRO A 27 -50.88 -13.56 -9.96
C PRO A 27 -51.16 -13.79 -11.49
N PRO A 28 -51.94 -14.81 -11.96
CA PRO A 28 -51.85 -16.27 -11.81
C PRO A 28 -51.90 -17.08 -13.16
N ALA A 29 -51.91 -18.42 -13.01
CA ALA A 29 -51.74 -19.50 -14.01
C ALA A 29 -52.92 -19.82 -14.96
N SER A 30 -52.65 -20.57 -16.04
CA SER A 30 -53.62 -21.46 -16.70
C SER A 30 -52.99 -22.78 -17.18
N GLN A 31 -53.71 -23.88 -16.94
CA GLN A 31 -53.43 -25.27 -17.34
C GLN A 31 -54.06 -25.62 -18.70
N LYS A 32 -53.49 -26.58 -19.46
CA LYS A 32 -54.24 -27.57 -20.29
C LYS A 32 -53.37 -28.74 -20.83
N ASN A 33 -53.74 -29.94 -20.37
CA ASN A 33 -53.86 -31.30 -20.98
C ASN A 33 -53.01 -31.85 -22.17
N GLN A 34 -52.36 -32.99 -21.90
CA GLN A 34 -52.35 -34.35 -22.55
C GLN A 34 -52.28 -34.62 -24.10
N ALA A 35 -51.16 -35.27 -24.53
CA ALA A 35 -50.94 -36.54 -25.32
C ALA A 35 -51.61 -36.82 -26.72
N PRO A 36 -51.15 -37.81 -27.55
CA PRO A 36 -49.81 -38.40 -27.85
C PRO A 36 -49.49 -38.71 -29.37
N ALA A 37 -48.28 -39.25 -29.62
CA ALA A 37 -47.91 -40.30 -30.62
C ALA A 37 -47.26 -39.97 -32.01
N ASN A 38 -46.19 -40.75 -32.26
CA ASN A 38 -45.60 -41.30 -33.50
C ASN A 38 -44.67 -40.47 -34.41
N GLY A 39 -43.43 -40.98 -34.57
CA GLY A 39 -42.92 -41.32 -35.91
C GLY A 39 -41.54 -40.80 -36.33
N SER A 40 -40.60 -41.76 -36.46
CA SER A 40 -39.47 -41.81 -37.41
C SER A 40 -38.14 -41.11 -37.09
N GLU A 41 -37.09 -41.90 -37.32
CA GLU A 41 -35.66 -41.65 -37.21
C GLU A 41 -35.17 -40.59 -38.19
N ALA A 42 -34.22 -39.76 -37.75
CA ALA A 42 -33.16 -39.22 -38.61
C ALA A 42 -31.95 -38.83 -37.73
N VAL A 43 -30.84 -39.53 -37.94
CA VAL A 43 -29.52 -39.18 -37.39
C VAL A 43 -29.07 -37.88 -38.05
N GLY A 44 -29.06 -36.79 -37.27
CA GLY A 44 -28.56 -35.48 -37.68
C GLY A 44 -27.61 -34.94 -36.62
N VAL A 45 -26.33 -34.81 -36.97
CA VAL A 45 -25.31 -34.15 -36.16
C VAL A 45 -25.66 -32.66 -36.10
N ALA A 46 -26.40 -32.25 -35.08
CA ALA A 46 -26.70 -30.86 -34.82
C ALA A 46 -25.54 -30.23 -34.03
N ALA A 47 -24.86 -29.28 -34.66
CA ALA A 47 -23.94 -28.37 -33.99
C ALA A 47 -24.66 -27.72 -32.80
N VAL A 48 -24.14 -27.94 -31.59
CA VAL A 48 -24.59 -27.21 -30.40
C VAL A 48 -24.16 -25.77 -30.60
N ALA A 49 -25.08 -24.94 -31.07
CA ALA A 49 -24.92 -23.50 -31.07
C ALA A 49 -24.66 -23.07 -29.63
N ALA A 50 -23.46 -22.55 -29.37
CA ALA A 50 -23.12 -21.94 -28.10
C ALA A 50 -24.15 -20.85 -27.79
N ALA A 51 -24.81 -20.99 -26.64
CA ALA A 51 -25.66 -19.93 -26.11
C ALA A 51 -24.83 -18.64 -26.03
N PRO A 52 -25.40 -17.48 -26.41
CA PRO A 52 -24.69 -16.21 -26.26
C PRO A 52 -24.32 -16.04 -24.78
N ALA A 53 -23.03 -15.75 -24.53
CA ALA A 53 -22.52 -15.51 -23.20
C ALA A 53 -23.37 -14.45 -22.50
N GLU A 54 -23.93 -14.79 -21.35
CA GLU A 54 -24.61 -13.79 -20.51
C GLU A 54 -23.60 -12.68 -20.16
N PRO A 55 -24.00 -11.40 -20.22
CA PRO A 55 -23.13 -10.31 -19.81
C PRO A 55 -22.75 -10.50 -18.34
N CYS A 56 -21.44 -10.50 -18.05
CA CYS A 56 -20.92 -10.59 -16.69
C CYS A 56 -21.58 -9.56 -15.79
N ASP A 57 -22.36 -10.05 -14.82
CA ASP A 57 -23.02 -9.24 -13.81
C ASP A 57 -22.01 -8.76 -12.76
N TYR A 58 -21.22 -7.75 -13.11
CA TYR A 58 -20.35 -7.02 -12.18
C TYR A 58 -21.16 -6.17 -11.17
N ALA A 59 -22.49 -6.09 -11.30
CA ALA A 59 -23.35 -5.23 -10.49
C ALA A 59 -23.97 -5.93 -9.27
N SER A 60 -23.85 -7.26 -9.16
CA SER A 60 -24.54 -8.04 -8.11
C SER A 60 -23.91 -8.01 -6.72
N GLY A 61 -22.74 -7.39 -6.52
CA GLY A 61 -22.13 -7.24 -5.17
C GLY A 61 -21.94 -8.56 -4.40
N GLY A 62 -21.98 -9.70 -5.09
CA GLY A 62 -21.79 -11.02 -4.51
C GLY A 62 -20.32 -11.23 -4.15
N MET A 63 -20.08 -11.78 -2.96
CA MET A 63 -18.74 -12.23 -2.57
C MET A 63 -18.26 -13.30 -3.57
N ILE A 64 -17.21 -12.98 -4.32
CA ILE A 64 -16.50 -13.92 -5.20
C ILE A 64 -15.96 -15.09 -4.36
N SER A 65 -15.76 -16.30 -4.92
CA SER A 65 -15.35 -17.48 -4.15
C SER A 65 -13.83 -17.71 -4.14
N LYS A 66 -13.28 -18.43 -3.14
CA LYS A 66 -11.85 -18.82 -3.09
C LYS A 66 -11.39 -19.53 -4.39
N ALA A 67 -12.26 -20.35 -4.98
CA ALA A 67 -12.02 -21.03 -6.24
C ALA A 67 -11.84 -20.05 -7.42
N GLU A 68 -12.55 -18.92 -7.40
CA GLU A 68 -12.45 -17.88 -8.42
C GLU A 68 -11.16 -17.04 -8.26
N VAL A 69 -10.60 -16.90 -7.04
CA VAL A 69 -9.22 -16.36 -6.86
C VAL A 69 -8.18 -17.35 -7.37
N GLU A 70 -8.37 -18.63 -7.11
CA GLU A 70 -7.50 -19.70 -7.59
C GLU A 70 -7.49 -19.76 -9.11
N ALA A 71 -8.66 -19.67 -9.76
CA ALA A 71 -8.79 -19.60 -11.20
C ALA A 71 -8.16 -18.33 -11.80
N ARG A 72 -8.36 -17.17 -11.16
CA ARG A 72 -7.78 -15.88 -11.59
C ARG A 72 -6.27 -15.77 -11.32
N GLY A 73 -5.74 -16.62 -10.45
CA GLY A 73 -4.33 -16.66 -10.06
C GLY A 73 -3.36 -17.14 -11.15
N ALA A 74 -3.88 -17.82 -12.19
CA ALA A 74 -3.10 -18.24 -13.35
C ALA A 74 -2.89 -17.13 -14.40
N GLY A 75 -3.40 -15.91 -14.15
CA GLY A 75 -3.34 -14.80 -15.10
C GLY A 75 -4.48 -14.77 -16.12
N THR A 76 -5.41 -15.72 -16.03
CA THR A 76 -6.61 -15.83 -16.86
C THR A 76 -7.81 -15.35 -16.06
N ASP A 77 -8.49 -14.33 -16.56
CA ASP A 77 -9.94 -14.23 -16.42
C ASP A 77 -10.58 -15.60 -16.72
N ASP A 78 -11.51 -16.01 -15.87
CA ASP A 78 -12.03 -17.38 -15.82
C ASP A 78 -12.70 -17.84 -17.14
N HIS A 79 -12.87 -19.16 -17.27
CA HIS A 79 -13.53 -19.92 -18.35
C HIS A 79 -12.63 -20.42 -19.51
N GLY A 80 -11.89 -21.51 -19.24
CA GLY A 80 -11.81 -22.64 -20.18
C GLY A 80 -11.09 -22.48 -21.51
N ASP A 81 -10.56 -21.31 -21.88
CA ASP A 81 -9.74 -21.14 -23.08
C ASP A 81 -8.46 -20.37 -22.76
N THR A 82 -7.40 -21.15 -22.53
CA THR A 82 -6.05 -20.69 -22.25
C THR A 82 -5.40 -20.03 -23.48
N TYR A 83 -4.84 -18.83 -23.29
CA TYR A 83 -3.80 -18.18 -24.13
C TYR A 83 -4.20 -17.50 -25.46
N SER A 84 -5.08 -16.50 -25.45
CA SER A 84 -4.98 -15.43 -26.47
C SER A 84 -4.01 -14.34 -26.00
N ARG A 85 -3.07 -13.91 -26.86
CA ARG A 85 -2.14 -12.80 -26.54
C ARG A 85 -2.87 -11.52 -26.12
N ALA A 86 -4.04 -11.28 -26.71
CA ALA A 86 -4.90 -10.13 -26.40
C ALA A 86 -5.44 -10.19 -24.97
N ARG A 87 -5.94 -11.34 -24.49
CA ARG A 87 -6.41 -11.50 -23.10
C ARG A 87 -5.28 -11.37 -22.09
N PHE A 88 -4.11 -11.92 -22.38
CA PHE A 88 -2.93 -11.72 -21.55
C PHE A 88 -2.52 -10.23 -21.46
N ALA A 89 -2.46 -9.53 -22.59
CA ALA A 89 -2.11 -8.12 -22.62
C ALA A 89 -3.14 -7.26 -21.86
N TRP A 90 -4.43 -7.56 -22.00
CA TRP A 90 -5.49 -6.93 -21.23
C TRP A 90 -5.38 -7.20 -19.72
N SER A 91 -5.05 -8.43 -19.33
CA SER A 91 -4.81 -8.82 -17.95
C SER A 91 -3.66 -8.01 -17.33
N GLU A 92 -2.52 -7.90 -18.00
CA GLU A 92 -1.39 -7.08 -17.51
C GLU A 92 -1.68 -5.57 -17.54
N TRP A 93 -2.46 -5.10 -18.52
CA TRP A 93 -2.97 -3.72 -18.54
C TRP A 93 -3.82 -3.43 -17.30
N ARG A 94 -4.77 -4.32 -16.99
CA ARG A 94 -5.58 -4.21 -15.78
C ARG A 94 -4.74 -4.26 -14.52
N VAL A 95 -3.73 -5.14 -14.44
CA VAL A 95 -2.77 -5.19 -13.33
C VAL A 95 -2.10 -3.83 -13.13
N PHE A 96 -1.54 -3.24 -14.19
CA PHE A 96 -0.87 -1.95 -14.11
C PHE A 96 -1.80 -0.85 -13.57
N PHE A 97 -2.97 -0.67 -14.17
CA PHE A 97 -3.90 0.38 -13.75
C PHE A 97 -4.53 0.13 -12.37
N THR A 98 -4.71 -1.13 -11.98
CA THR A 98 -5.17 -1.48 -10.61
C THR A 98 -4.16 -0.99 -9.57
N GLY A 99 -2.86 -1.23 -9.81
CA GLY A 99 -1.80 -0.72 -8.92
C GLY A 99 -1.69 0.80 -8.92
N LEU A 100 -1.80 1.43 -10.09
CA LEU A 100 -1.76 2.89 -10.22
C LEU A 100 -2.93 3.55 -9.46
N MET A 101 -4.15 3.03 -9.62
CA MET A 101 -5.36 3.48 -8.92
C MET A 101 -5.28 3.24 -7.41
N PHE A 102 -4.61 2.16 -6.98
CA PHE A 102 -4.45 1.85 -5.56
C PHE A 102 -3.48 2.80 -4.86
N LEU A 103 -2.35 3.14 -5.50
CA LEU A 103 -1.33 3.98 -4.88
C LEU A 103 -1.50 5.48 -5.15
N THR A 104 -2.34 5.87 -6.11
CA THR A 104 -2.52 7.27 -6.53
C THR A 104 -3.97 7.59 -6.84
N ARG A 105 -4.31 8.87 -6.81
CA ARG A 105 -5.59 9.44 -7.27
C ARG A 105 -5.57 9.85 -8.74
N LEU A 106 -4.62 9.34 -9.52
CA LEU A 106 -4.60 9.58 -10.97
C LEU A 106 -5.78 8.88 -11.64
N PRO A 107 -6.41 9.51 -12.65
CA PRO A 107 -7.50 8.87 -13.37
C PRO A 107 -6.98 7.63 -14.10
N VAL A 108 -7.76 6.56 -14.05
CA VAL A 108 -7.50 5.31 -14.77
C VAL A 108 -8.63 5.01 -15.76
N PRO A 109 -8.40 4.18 -16.80
CA PRO A 109 -9.44 3.79 -17.74
C PRO A 109 -10.68 3.19 -17.03
N PRO A 110 -11.89 3.36 -17.60
CA PRO A 110 -13.09 2.74 -17.05
C PRO A 110 -12.99 1.22 -17.05
N GLY A 111 -13.61 0.57 -16.06
CA GLY A 111 -13.61 -0.90 -15.93
C GLY A 111 -12.43 -1.49 -15.15
N ILE A 112 -11.59 -0.64 -14.55
CA ILE A 112 -10.54 -1.04 -13.60
C ILE A 112 -11.10 -0.97 -12.18
N ASP A 113 -10.84 -2.00 -11.36
CA ASP A 113 -11.32 -2.15 -9.98
C ASP A 113 -10.17 -2.50 -9.01
N HIS A 114 -10.45 -2.51 -7.70
CA HIS A 114 -9.46 -2.84 -6.66
C HIS A 114 -9.38 -4.34 -6.35
N HIS A 115 -9.54 -5.21 -7.35
CA HIS A 115 -9.57 -6.64 -7.12
C HIS A 115 -8.22 -7.15 -6.54
N PRO A 116 -8.20 -7.86 -5.38
CA PRO A 116 -6.97 -8.24 -4.68
C PRO A 116 -5.95 -9.01 -5.53
N ALA A 117 -6.41 -9.89 -6.43
CA ALA A 117 -5.52 -10.64 -7.31
C ALA A 117 -4.73 -9.75 -8.29
N PHE A 118 -5.38 -8.74 -8.89
CA PHE A 118 -4.70 -7.79 -9.77
C PHE A 118 -3.80 -6.84 -8.96
N LEU A 119 -4.22 -6.49 -7.75
CA LEU A 119 -3.43 -5.69 -6.83
C LEU A 119 -2.13 -6.39 -6.39
N VAL A 120 -2.17 -7.66 -5.99
CA VAL A 120 -0.92 -8.38 -5.62
C VAL A 120 0.00 -8.53 -6.83
N ARG A 121 -0.56 -8.83 -8.02
CA ARG A 121 0.22 -8.89 -9.26
C ARG A 121 0.84 -7.54 -9.63
N SER A 122 0.20 -6.43 -9.27
CA SER A 122 0.65 -5.07 -9.61
C SER A 122 1.81 -4.59 -8.75
N MET A 123 2.13 -5.30 -7.67
CA MET A 123 3.27 -4.99 -6.80
C MET A 123 4.61 -4.94 -7.53
N MET A 124 4.74 -5.68 -8.63
CA MET A 124 5.93 -5.57 -9.49
C MET A 124 6.14 -4.17 -10.08
N TRP A 125 5.09 -3.35 -10.17
CA TRP A 125 5.14 -1.97 -10.67
C TRP A 125 5.23 -0.93 -9.55
N PHE A 126 5.18 -1.34 -8.29
CA PHE A 126 5.20 -0.40 -7.15
C PHE A 126 6.42 0.52 -7.13
N PRO A 127 7.65 0.05 -7.44
CA PRO A 127 8.80 0.96 -7.57
C PRO A 127 8.63 1.99 -8.69
N LEU A 128 8.07 1.61 -9.84
CA LEU A 128 7.76 2.55 -10.92
C LEU A 128 6.69 3.57 -10.50
N PHE A 129 5.62 3.14 -9.83
CA PHE A 129 4.62 4.07 -9.29
C PHE A 129 5.23 5.01 -8.24
N GLY A 130 6.16 4.50 -7.42
CA GLY A 130 7.00 5.32 -6.55
C GLY A 130 7.76 6.39 -7.33
N ALA A 131 8.47 6.02 -8.41
CA ALA A 131 9.16 6.99 -9.25
C ALA A 131 8.23 8.05 -9.86
N ILE A 132 7.01 7.67 -10.27
CA ILE A 132 6.00 8.61 -10.77
C ILE A 132 5.60 9.61 -9.67
N ILE A 133 5.33 9.14 -8.45
CA ILE A 133 5.00 9.99 -7.29
C ILE A 133 6.18 10.91 -6.94
N GLY A 134 7.41 10.38 -6.96
CA GLY A 134 8.62 11.17 -6.74
C GLY A 134 8.83 12.25 -7.81
N GLY A 135 8.59 11.91 -9.09
CA GLY A 135 8.61 12.86 -10.19
C GLY A 135 7.56 13.96 -10.04
N TRP A 136 6.34 13.60 -9.60
CA TRP A 136 5.31 14.57 -9.25
C TRP A 136 5.76 15.52 -8.13
N GLY A 137 6.30 14.97 -7.05
CA GLY A 137 6.90 15.77 -5.97
C GLY A 137 8.00 16.70 -6.48
N ALA A 138 8.84 16.23 -7.40
CA ALA A 138 9.95 16.99 -7.96
C ALA A 138 9.48 18.18 -8.80
N VAL A 139 8.41 18.02 -9.58
CA VAL A 139 7.80 19.14 -10.33
C VAL A 139 7.35 20.25 -9.39
N PHE A 140 6.64 19.88 -8.31
CA PHE A 140 6.17 20.85 -7.31
C PHE A 140 7.31 21.49 -6.53
N PHE A 141 8.33 20.69 -6.17
CA PHE A 141 9.53 21.22 -5.53
C PHE A 141 10.22 22.26 -6.42
N ASN A 142 10.47 21.95 -7.69
CA ASN A 142 11.17 22.84 -8.61
C ASN A 142 10.37 24.11 -8.90
N ALA A 143 9.06 23.98 -9.09
CA ALA A 143 8.18 25.12 -9.29
C ALA A 143 8.17 26.05 -8.07
N ALA A 144 8.09 25.49 -6.85
CA ALA A 144 8.18 26.27 -5.63
C ALA A 144 9.58 26.87 -5.43
N ALA A 145 10.65 26.11 -5.65
CA ALA A 145 12.03 26.58 -5.49
C ALA A 145 12.38 27.75 -6.43
N ALA A 146 11.67 27.90 -7.55
CA ALA A 146 11.82 29.06 -8.44
C ALA A 146 11.23 30.36 -7.87
N LEU A 147 10.36 30.28 -6.84
CA LEU A 147 9.67 31.43 -6.25
C LEU A 147 10.34 31.96 -4.98
N TRP A 148 11.16 31.16 -4.32
CA TRP A 148 11.80 31.52 -3.04
C TRP A 148 13.32 31.46 -3.11
N PRO A 149 14.04 32.26 -2.30
CA PRO A 149 15.49 32.21 -2.26
C PRO A 149 15.98 30.85 -1.73
N PRO A 150 17.21 30.41 -2.08
CA PRO A 150 17.75 29.12 -1.64
C PRO A 150 17.76 28.91 -0.12
N SER A 151 17.83 29.98 0.68
CA SER A 151 17.77 29.93 2.15
C SER A 151 16.40 29.47 2.69
N ALA A 152 15.35 29.51 1.88
CA ALA A 152 13.99 29.13 2.23
C ALA A 152 13.61 27.72 1.71
N SER A 153 14.58 26.82 1.55
CA SER A 153 14.40 25.48 0.95
C SER A 153 13.36 24.58 1.65
N LEU A 154 13.03 24.87 2.91
CA LEU A 154 11.99 24.17 3.66
C LEU A 154 10.59 24.36 3.06
N LEU A 155 10.31 25.52 2.46
CA LEU A 155 8.99 25.80 1.91
C LEU A 155 8.73 25.01 0.61
N PRO A 156 9.64 24.97 -0.38
CA PRO A 156 9.55 24.04 -1.51
C PRO A 156 9.47 22.57 -1.09
N ALA A 157 10.22 22.17 -0.04
CA ALA A 157 10.14 20.81 0.50
C ALA A 157 8.74 20.49 1.05
N ALA A 158 8.14 21.40 1.83
CA ALA A 158 6.79 21.22 2.37
C ALA A 158 5.73 21.18 1.26
N ILE A 159 5.83 22.02 0.23
CA ILE A 159 4.93 22.02 -0.93
C ILE A 159 5.04 20.70 -1.71
N SER A 160 6.25 20.21 -1.91
CA SER A 160 6.51 18.91 -2.54
C SER A 160 5.91 17.76 -1.72
N THR A 161 6.14 17.74 -0.41
CA THR A 161 5.53 16.73 0.47
C THR A 161 4.00 16.80 0.41
N PHE A 162 3.40 17.99 0.51
CA PHE A 162 1.95 18.16 0.39
C PHE A 162 1.41 17.65 -0.94
N SER A 163 2.09 17.91 -2.06
CA SER A 163 1.65 17.45 -3.38
C SER A 163 1.69 15.92 -3.49
N THR A 164 2.70 15.26 -2.90
CA THR A 164 2.76 13.79 -2.86
C THR A 164 1.67 13.19 -1.99
N VAL A 165 1.41 13.76 -0.79
CA VAL A 165 0.32 13.34 0.11
C VAL A 165 -1.04 13.51 -0.56
N TRP A 166 -1.24 14.62 -1.29
CA TRP A 166 -2.47 14.86 -2.03
C TRP A 166 -2.68 13.83 -3.14
N LEU A 167 -1.62 13.50 -3.88
CA LEU A 167 -1.64 12.54 -4.99
C LEU A 167 -1.90 11.12 -4.51
N THR A 168 -1.27 10.68 -3.42
CA THR A 168 -1.47 9.33 -2.85
C THR A 168 -2.74 9.26 -2.01
N GLY A 169 -3.24 10.40 -1.58
CA GLY A 169 -4.40 10.51 -0.72
C GLY A 169 -4.16 10.18 0.74
N CYS A 170 -2.96 10.50 1.24
CA CYS A 170 -2.53 10.23 2.61
C CYS A 170 -2.43 8.73 2.92
N PHE A 171 -2.34 7.87 1.89
CA PHE A 171 -2.48 6.43 2.04
C PHE A 171 -1.41 5.80 2.96
N HIS A 172 -0.14 6.14 2.76
CA HIS A 172 0.93 5.59 3.61
C HIS A 172 1.10 6.38 4.90
N GLU A 173 0.78 7.67 4.88
CA GLU A 173 0.77 8.53 6.06
C GLU A 173 -0.28 8.10 7.09
N ASP A 174 -1.44 7.61 6.63
CA ASP A 174 -2.48 6.99 7.45
C ASP A 174 -1.94 5.73 8.11
N GLY A 175 -1.33 4.82 7.33
CA GLY A 175 -0.72 3.62 7.88
C GLY A 175 0.43 3.90 8.87
N LEU A 176 1.16 5.00 8.68
CA LEU A 176 2.16 5.47 9.65
C LEU A 176 1.49 5.94 10.96
N ALA A 177 0.41 6.70 10.87
CA ALA A 177 -0.35 7.17 12.02
C ALA A 177 -0.94 5.99 12.81
N ASP A 178 -1.59 5.04 12.13
CA ASP A 178 -2.15 3.84 12.75
C ASP A 178 -1.05 2.99 13.40
N THR A 179 0.10 2.85 12.74
CA THR A 179 1.25 2.13 13.30
C THR A 179 1.78 2.82 14.56
N PHE A 180 1.92 4.15 14.56
CA PHE A 180 2.36 4.86 15.76
C PHE A 180 1.35 4.74 16.90
N ASP A 181 0.05 4.83 16.63
CA ASP A 181 -0.96 4.69 17.68
C ASP A 181 -1.04 3.26 18.20
N GLY A 182 -1.06 2.28 17.30
CA GLY A 182 -1.10 0.87 17.63
C GLY A 182 0.09 0.46 18.49
N PHE A 183 1.30 0.69 18.00
CA PHE A 183 2.53 0.25 18.67
C PHE A 183 2.91 1.13 19.87
N GLY A 184 2.50 2.40 19.90
CA GLY A 184 2.74 3.29 21.03
C GLY A 184 1.74 3.11 22.16
N GLY A 185 0.47 2.86 21.84
CA GLY A 185 -0.63 2.76 22.82
C GLY A 185 -1.01 1.34 23.23
N GLY A 186 -0.63 0.32 22.44
CA GLY A 186 -0.94 -1.08 22.71
C GLY A 186 0.12 -1.78 23.55
N TRP A 187 -0.31 -2.62 24.49
CA TRP A 187 0.57 -3.37 25.40
C TRP A 187 0.74 -4.84 25.00
N GLY A 188 0.13 -5.28 23.89
CA GLY A 188 0.21 -6.63 23.35
C GLY A 188 -0.48 -6.75 21.98
N ARG A 189 -0.22 -7.83 21.24
CA ARG A 189 -0.67 -8.04 19.84
C ARG A 189 -2.13 -7.66 19.59
N ASN A 190 -3.05 -8.20 20.37
CA ASN A 190 -4.49 -7.99 20.15
C ASN A 190 -4.91 -6.54 20.38
N GLN A 191 -4.27 -5.84 21.32
CA GLN A 191 -4.57 -4.43 21.56
C GLN A 191 -3.95 -3.53 20.49
N ILE A 192 -2.72 -3.81 20.06
CA ILE A 192 -2.06 -3.10 18.96
C ILE A 192 -2.95 -3.18 17.72
N LEU A 193 -3.33 -4.39 17.30
CA LEU A 193 -4.18 -4.61 16.12
C LEU A 193 -5.57 -3.97 16.26
N ARG A 194 -6.13 -3.92 17.47
CA ARG A 194 -7.40 -3.24 17.72
C ARG A 194 -7.28 -1.72 17.59
N ILE A 195 -6.22 -1.13 18.14
CA ILE A 195 -5.97 0.32 18.05
C ILE A 195 -5.71 0.72 16.59
N MET A 196 -4.94 -0.06 15.84
CA MET A 196 -4.68 0.21 14.41
C MET A 196 -5.95 0.21 13.55
N LYS A 197 -7.05 -0.40 14.00
CA LYS A 197 -8.34 -0.37 13.30
C LYS A 197 -9.26 0.76 13.77
N ASP A 198 -8.89 1.45 14.85
CA ASP A 198 -9.66 2.54 15.40
C ASP A 198 -9.48 3.76 14.50
N SER A 199 -10.58 4.32 14.00
CA SER A 199 -10.54 5.49 13.12
C SER A 199 -10.20 6.80 13.86
N ARG A 200 -10.08 6.77 15.19
CA ARG A 200 -9.71 7.93 16.00
C ARG A 200 -8.19 8.05 16.07
N VAL A 201 -7.71 9.28 15.86
CA VAL A 201 -6.28 9.61 15.98
C VAL A 201 -5.91 9.84 17.44
N GLY A 202 -5.03 9.02 18.00
CA GLY A 202 -4.43 9.22 19.32
C GLY A 202 -3.20 10.13 19.34
N THR A 203 -2.63 10.34 20.53
CA THR A 203 -1.48 11.23 20.72
C THR A 203 -0.21 10.71 20.05
N TYR A 204 -0.01 9.39 20.02
CA TYR A 204 1.15 8.80 19.35
C TYR A 204 1.08 9.01 17.85
N ALA A 205 -0.08 8.77 17.24
CA ALA A 205 -0.33 9.10 15.83
C ALA A 205 -0.06 10.58 15.54
N LEU A 206 -0.64 11.50 16.32
CA LEU A 206 -0.51 12.93 16.10
C LEU A 206 0.96 13.40 16.18
N VAL A 207 1.64 13.10 17.29
CA VAL A 207 3.00 13.58 17.53
C VAL A 207 3.99 12.87 16.60
N GLY A 208 3.86 11.55 16.45
CA GLY A 208 4.74 10.74 15.61
C GLY A 208 4.69 11.15 14.15
N THR A 209 3.49 11.28 13.57
CA THR A 209 3.33 11.66 12.16
C THR A 209 3.78 13.11 11.92
N ALA A 210 3.54 14.03 12.86
CA ALA A 210 4.05 15.40 12.76
C ALA A 210 5.58 15.45 12.72
N LEU A 211 6.25 14.71 13.61
CA LEU A 211 7.71 14.61 13.63
C LEU A 211 8.27 13.92 12.38
N ALA A 212 7.59 12.88 11.88
CA ALA A 212 7.97 12.18 10.67
C ALA A 212 7.92 13.09 9.42
N LEU A 213 6.84 13.86 9.26
CA LEU A 213 6.71 14.82 8.16
C LEU A 213 7.71 15.98 8.29
N GLN A 214 7.98 16.44 9.51
CA GLN A 214 9.01 17.44 9.75
C GLN A 214 10.40 16.93 9.35
N LEU A 215 10.72 15.68 9.67
CA LEU A 215 11.98 15.05 9.30
C LEU A 215 12.10 14.87 7.79
N LYS A 216 11.00 14.44 7.12
CA LYS A 216 10.90 14.37 5.64
C LYS A 216 11.26 15.71 4.99
N ASN A 217 10.58 16.78 5.43
CA ASN A 217 10.78 18.12 4.90
C ASN A 217 12.19 18.65 5.17
N SER A 218 12.73 18.39 6.36
CA SER A 218 14.07 18.81 6.74
C SER A 218 15.15 18.09 5.93
N GLY A 219 14.98 16.79 5.64
CA GLY A 219 15.89 16.03 4.78
C GLY A 219 15.92 16.57 3.35
N LEU A 220 14.75 16.80 2.75
CA LEU A 220 14.65 17.40 1.41
C LEU A 220 15.27 18.81 1.36
N ALA A 221 14.99 19.65 2.37
CA ALA A 221 15.55 20.99 2.50
C ALA A 221 17.09 20.97 2.64
N ALA A 222 17.63 19.98 3.36
CA ALA A 222 19.07 19.79 3.52
C ALA A 222 19.74 19.34 2.21
N ILE A 223 19.13 18.44 1.44
CA ILE A 223 19.61 18.07 0.09
C ILE A 223 19.60 19.30 -0.82
N ALA A 224 18.54 20.11 -0.77
CA ALA A 224 18.43 21.33 -1.57
C ALA A 224 19.55 22.33 -1.25
N ALA A 225 19.92 22.47 0.03
CA ALA A 225 20.97 23.39 0.49
C ALA A 225 22.40 22.88 0.23
N ALA A 226 22.57 21.58 -0.06
CA ALA A 226 23.88 21.00 -0.32
C ALA A 226 24.47 21.49 -1.66
N PRO A 227 25.81 21.53 -1.80
CA PRO A 227 26.44 21.90 -3.06
C PRO A 227 26.06 20.99 -4.23
N ALA A 228 25.90 21.55 -5.43
CA ALA A 228 25.55 20.78 -6.63
C ALA A 228 26.56 19.64 -6.93
N ALA A 229 27.85 19.88 -6.68
CA ALA A 229 28.90 18.86 -6.84
C ALA A 229 28.75 17.66 -5.89
N ALA A 230 28.10 17.86 -4.74
CA ALA A 230 27.75 16.80 -3.78
C ALA A 230 26.35 16.20 -4.09
N GLY A 231 25.75 16.56 -5.22
CA GLY A 231 24.42 16.10 -5.61
C GLY A 231 23.27 16.81 -4.90
N GLY A 232 23.49 18.06 -4.46
CA GLY A 232 22.47 18.93 -3.90
C GLY A 232 21.76 19.81 -4.93
N GLY A 233 21.04 20.84 -4.45
CA GLY A 233 20.21 21.71 -5.28
C GLY A 233 18.95 21.04 -5.82
N ALA A 234 18.22 21.73 -6.70
CA ALA A 234 16.94 21.29 -7.25
C ALA A 234 17.01 19.93 -7.98
N ALA A 235 18.06 19.72 -8.80
CA ALA A 235 18.28 18.45 -9.49
C ALA A 235 18.57 17.30 -8.50
N GLY A 236 19.34 17.58 -7.45
CA GLY A 236 19.62 16.63 -6.37
C GLY A 236 18.36 16.19 -5.62
N VAL A 237 17.47 17.15 -5.31
CA VAL A 237 16.18 16.87 -4.69
C VAL A 237 15.27 16.06 -5.61
N ALA A 238 15.19 16.43 -6.90
CA ALA A 238 14.39 15.69 -7.87
C ALA A 238 14.84 14.22 -7.99
N ALA A 239 16.15 13.99 -8.11
CA ALA A 239 16.71 12.64 -8.15
C ALA A 239 16.46 11.87 -6.84
N ALA A 240 16.59 12.53 -5.68
CA ALA A 240 16.32 11.92 -4.38
C ALA A 240 14.85 11.53 -4.22
N LEU A 241 13.90 12.39 -4.63
CA LEU A 241 12.47 12.08 -4.62
C LEU A 241 12.15 10.85 -5.48
N VAL A 242 12.63 10.82 -6.72
CA VAL A 242 12.41 9.66 -7.62
C VAL A 242 12.99 8.38 -7.03
N ALA A 243 14.23 8.43 -6.54
CA ALA A 243 14.92 7.27 -5.99
C ALA A 243 14.30 6.77 -4.68
N ALA A 244 14.06 7.66 -3.72
CA ALA A 244 13.52 7.32 -2.41
C ALA A 244 12.08 6.82 -2.52
N HIS A 245 11.24 7.46 -3.34
CA HIS A 245 9.90 6.97 -3.56
C HIS A 245 9.92 5.60 -4.25
N ALA A 246 10.73 5.37 -5.28
CA ALA A 246 10.81 4.07 -5.94
C ALA A 246 11.30 2.96 -5.01
N ALA A 247 12.41 3.19 -4.31
CA ALA A 247 13.02 2.19 -3.43
C ALA A 247 12.15 1.88 -2.21
N SER A 248 11.49 2.87 -1.61
CA SER A 248 10.69 2.61 -0.41
C SER A 248 9.46 1.73 -0.68
N ARG A 249 8.87 1.78 -1.88
CA ARG A 249 7.73 0.92 -2.25
C ARG A 249 8.14 -0.53 -2.52
N TRP A 250 9.43 -0.80 -2.73
CA TRP A 250 9.94 -2.18 -2.81
C TRP A 250 9.85 -2.90 -1.45
N THR A 251 9.94 -2.16 -0.34
CA THR A 251 9.91 -2.74 1.01
C THR A 251 8.64 -3.54 1.28
N SER A 252 7.48 -3.02 0.85
CA SER A 252 6.19 -3.70 1.06
C SER A 252 6.07 -4.99 0.26
N MET A 253 6.57 -5.00 -0.98
CA MET A 253 6.60 -6.19 -1.83
C MET A 253 7.44 -7.31 -1.20
N VAL A 254 8.63 -6.99 -0.68
CA VAL A 254 9.49 -7.98 -0.02
C VAL A 254 8.86 -8.49 1.27
N LEU A 255 8.34 -7.59 2.11
CA LEU A 255 7.71 -7.98 3.37
C LEU A 255 6.50 -8.88 3.16
N ILE A 256 5.66 -8.60 2.16
CA ILE A 256 4.55 -9.49 1.81
C ILE A 256 5.03 -10.86 1.33
N TYR A 257 6.18 -10.91 0.66
CA TYR A 257 6.73 -12.17 0.16
C TYR A 257 7.35 -13.04 1.27
N VAL A 258 7.99 -12.43 2.28
CA VAL A 258 8.79 -13.15 3.29
C VAL A 258 8.14 -13.24 4.67
N CYS A 259 7.17 -12.38 4.99
CA CYS A 259 6.48 -12.37 6.28
C CYS A 259 5.06 -12.93 6.14
N GLU A 260 4.50 -13.39 7.26
CA GLU A 260 3.09 -13.76 7.33
C GLU A 260 2.21 -12.51 7.23
N TYR A 261 1.30 -12.48 6.26
CA TYR A 261 0.30 -11.43 6.18
C TYR A 261 -0.87 -11.77 7.11
N ILE A 262 -1.06 -10.96 8.15
CA ILE A 262 -2.01 -11.26 9.22
C ILE A 262 -3.44 -11.22 8.67
N GLN A 263 -4.18 -12.30 8.89
CA GLN A 263 -5.60 -12.41 8.57
C GLN A 263 -6.46 -11.83 9.69
N ASP A 264 -7.57 -11.21 9.32
CA ASP A 264 -8.50 -10.62 10.28
C ASP A 264 -9.65 -11.59 10.53
N ASP A 265 -9.67 -12.15 11.74
CA ASP A 265 -10.66 -13.14 12.15
C ASP A 265 -11.88 -12.53 12.86
N GLU A 266 -11.95 -11.22 13.15
CA GLU A 266 -13.02 -10.71 14.05
C GLU A 266 -14.01 -9.70 13.42
N ASP A 267 -13.75 -9.05 12.29
CA ASP A 267 -14.54 -7.88 11.85
C ASP A 267 -15.09 -7.86 10.41
N ALA A 268 -16.01 -6.93 10.14
CA ALA A 268 -16.75 -6.72 8.88
C ALA A 268 -15.88 -6.47 7.62
N LYS A 269 -14.58 -6.20 7.76
CA LYS A 269 -13.60 -6.13 6.65
C LYS A 269 -12.94 -7.48 6.32
N ARG A 270 -13.38 -8.58 6.96
CA ARG A 270 -12.96 -9.99 6.75
C ARG A 270 -12.80 -10.38 5.28
N GLY A 271 -13.67 -9.87 4.41
CA GLY A 271 -13.57 -10.09 2.96
C GLY A 271 -12.24 -9.58 2.40
N MET A 272 -12.06 -8.27 2.29
CA MET A 272 -10.90 -7.72 1.55
C MET A 272 -9.52 -8.14 2.11
N TYR A 273 -9.33 -8.18 3.43
CA TYR A 273 -8.01 -8.50 4.01
C TYR A 273 -7.64 -9.99 3.90
N ASN A 274 -8.58 -10.90 4.16
CA ASN A 274 -8.30 -12.34 4.04
C ASN A 274 -8.10 -12.72 2.57
N TRP A 275 -8.73 -11.99 1.66
CA TRP A 275 -8.54 -12.13 0.22
C TRP A 275 -7.16 -11.67 -0.24
N PHE A 276 -6.70 -10.55 0.30
CA PHE A 276 -5.34 -10.08 0.07
C PHE A 276 -4.32 -11.10 0.57
N ALA A 277 -4.49 -11.58 1.82
CA ALA A 277 -3.63 -12.59 2.43
C ALA A 277 -3.53 -13.86 1.57
N GLN A 278 -4.66 -14.34 1.03
CA GLN A 278 -4.70 -15.50 0.13
C GLN A 278 -4.09 -15.21 -1.26
N SER A 279 -4.16 -13.96 -1.72
CA SER A 279 -3.64 -13.54 -3.01
C SER A 279 -2.13 -13.33 -3.03
N THR A 280 -1.45 -13.26 -1.87
CA THR A 280 0.01 -13.07 -1.76
C THR A 280 0.82 -14.06 -2.59
N ARG A 281 0.33 -15.30 -2.75
CA ARG A 281 0.92 -16.33 -3.64
C ARG A 281 1.05 -15.91 -5.11
N LEU A 282 0.32 -14.90 -5.55
CA LEU A 282 0.36 -14.36 -6.91
C LEU A 282 1.56 -13.45 -7.15
N LEU A 283 2.28 -13.06 -6.10
CA LEU A 283 3.58 -12.42 -6.18
C LEU A 283 4.66 -13.47 -6.47
N THR A 284 4.72 -13.91 -7.72
CA THR A 284 5.67 -14.93 -8.16
C THR A 284 7.11 -14.40 -8.21
N LEU A 285 8.11 -15.30 -8.22
CA LEU A 285 9.52 -14.93 -8.32
C LEU A 285 9.83 -14.02 -9.53
N PRO A 286 9.30 -14.23 -10.75
CA PRO A 286 9.51 -13.30 -11.86
C PRO A 286 8.98 -11.89 -11.59
N ARG A 287 7.82 -11.76 -10.91
CA ARG A 287 7.24 -10.46 -10.55
C ARG A 287 8.08 -9.76 -9.49
N LEU A 288 8.51 -10.51 -8.47
CA LEU A 288 9.44 -10.03 -7.45
C LEU A 288 10.76 -9.56 -8.07
N ALA A 289 11.32 -10.35 -9.01
CA ALA A 289 12.55 -10.00 -9.73
C ALA A 289 12.38 -8.74 -10.57
N LEU A 290 11.26 -8.58 -11.28
CA LEU A 290 10.98 -7.38 -12.07
C LEU A 290 10.80 -6.13 -11.19
N GLY A 291 10.10 -6.24 -10.07
CA GLY A 291 9.99 -5.14 -9.09
C GLY A 291 11.36 -4.80 -8.49
N THR A 292 12.14 -5.81 -8.13
CA THR A 292 13.51 -5.62 -7.60
C THR A 292 14.43 -4.96 -8.62
N LEU A 293 14.35 -5.37 -9.90
CA LEU A 293 15.10 -4.75 -10.98
C LEU A 293 14.78 -3.26 -11.10
N GLN A 294 13.51 -2.86 -11.01
CA GLN A 294 13.11 -1.45 -11.02
C GLN A 294 13.62 -0.70 -9.79
N ALA A 295 13.50 -1.30 -8.59
CA ALA A 295 13.95 -0.72 -7.34
C ALA A 295 15.48 -0.53 -7.30
N VAL A 296 16.24 -1.33 -8.06
CA VAL A 296 17.67 -1.15 -8.27
C VAL A 296 17.93 -0.12 -9.38
N ALA A 297 17.37 -0.33 -10.59
CA ALA A 297 17.68 0.49 -11.74
C ALA A 297 17.32 1.98 -11.55
N ILE A 298 16.18 2.29 -10.94
CA ILE A 298 15.70 3.67 -10.81
C ILE A 298 16.66 4.54 -9.95
N PRO A 299 17.00 4.17 -8.69
CA PRO A 299 18.00 4.91 -7.92
C PRO A 299 19.36 4.98 -8.60
N LEU A 300 19.80 3.89 -9.27
CA LEU A 300 21.09 3.87 -9.97
C LEU A 300 21.14 4.90 -11.10
N LEU A 301 20.08 4.99 -11.90
CA LEU A 301 19.98 5.93 -13.01
C LEU A 301 19.79 7.38 -12.52
N ALA A 302 19.04 7.58 -11.42
CA ALA A 302 18.75 8.91 -10.91
C ALA A 302 19.92 9.53 -10.13
N LEU A 303 20.64 8.74 -9.34
CA LEU A 303 21.63 9.23 -8.37
C LEU A 303 23.08 8.83 -8.67
N GLY A 304 23.30 7.90 -9.59
CA GLY A 304 24.59 7.25 -9.81
C GLY A 304 24.93 6.21 -8.74
N LEU A 305 25.94 5.38 -9.01
CA LEU A 305 26.25 4.19 -8.21
C LEU A 305 26.45 4.48 -6.71
N HIS A 306 27.30 5.45 -6.38
CA HIS A 306 27.68 5.71 -4.99
C HIS A 306 26.48 6.08 -4.10
N ARG A 307 25.65 7.03 -4.55
CA ARG A 307 24.45 7.47 -3.81
C ARG A 307 23.35 6.41 -3.84
N ALA A 308 23.24 5.65 -4.93
CA ALA A 308 22.30 4.53 -5.01
C ALA A 308 22.61 3.44 -3.97
N CYS A 309 23.90 3.15 -3.71
CA CYS A 309 24.29 2.23 -2.62
C CYS A 309 23.77 2.69 -1.25
N THR A 310 23.78 3.99 -0.97
CA THR A 310 23.17 4.54 0.26
C THR A 310 21.67 4.26 0.32
N VAL A 311 20.94 4.49 -0.77
CA VAL A 311 19.50 4.20 -0.86
C VAL A 311 19.22 2.71 -0.63
N TYR A 312 19.99 1.82 -1.24
CA TYR A 312 19.82 0.37 -1.06
C TYR A 312 20.11 -0.05 0.38
N GLY A 313 21.21 0.46 0.97
CA GLY A 313 21.56 0.16 2.36
C GLY A 313 20.44 0.52 3.33
N VAL A 314 19.89 1.73 3.20
CA VAL A 314 18.75 2.17 4.02
C VAL A 314 17.51 1.32 3.75
N THR A 315 17.14 1.11 2.49
CA THR A 315 15.94 0.36 2.11
C THR A 315 15.99 -1.08 2.62
N VAL A 316 17.13 -1.77 2.47
CA VAL A 316 17.34 -3.12 2.99
C VAL A 316 17.31 -3.14 4.51
N ALA A 317 18.01 -2.21 5.17
CA ALA A 317 18.04 -2.14 6.63
C ALA A 317 16.64 -1.93 7.23
N VAL A 318 15.85 -1.00 6.66
CA VAL A 318 14.47 -0.75 7.10
C VAL A 318 13.57 -1.96 6.83
N THR A 319 13.71 -2.60 5.66
CA THR A 319 12.93 -3.81 5.32
C THR A 319 13.19 -4.94 6.33
N VAL A 320 14.46 -5.22 6.62
CA VAL A 320 14.84 -6.28 7.57
C VAL A 320 14.37 -5.92 8.98
N ALA A 321 14.60 -4.68 9.42
CA ALA A 321 14.18 -4.22 10.74
C ALA A 321 12.65 -4.31 10.92
N SER A 322 11.88 -3.85 9.94
CA SER A 322 10.42 -3.94 9.96
C SER A 322 9.93 -5.39 9.95
N GLY A 323 10.54 -6.26 9.15
CA GLY A 323 10.16 -7.68 9.12
C GLY A 323 10.42 -8.39 10.45
N LEU A 324 11.60 -8.18 11.04
CA LEU A 324 11.94 -8.73 12.35
C LEU A 324 11.05 -8.17 13.46
N TYR A 325 10.80 -6.85 13.44
CA TYR A 325 10.00 -6.18 14.45
C TYR A 325 8.53 -6.57 14.36
N GLY A 326 7.92 -6.48 13.17
CA GLY A 326 6.54 -6.90 12.91
C GLY A 326 6.27 -8.36 13.31
N ASN A 327 7.15 -9.28 12.92
CA ASN A 327 7.06 -10.68 13.35
C ASN A 327 7.15 -10.84 14.87
N SER A 328 8.00 -10.04 15.54
CA SER A 328 8.16 -10.15 17.00
C SER A 328 7.01 -9.55 17.81
N VAL A 329 6.30 -8.55 17.27
CA VAL A 329 5.29 -7.78 18.02
C VAL A 329 3.86 -8.19 17.66
N ILE A 330 3.56 -8.25 16.36
CA ILE A 330 2.22 -8.57 15.86
C ILE A 330 2.14 -9.94 15.17
N GLY A 331 3.27 -10.64 15.02
CA GLY A 331 3.33 -11.98 14.42
C GLY A 331 3.33 -11.96 12.89
N GLY A 332 3.61 -10.84 12.25
CA GLY A 332 3.54 -10.71 10.80
C GLY A 332 3.54 -9.25 10.32
N VAL A 333 2.88 -9.02 9.18
CA VAL A 333 2.67 -7.70 8.58
C VAL A 333 1.22 -7.49 8.18
N ILE A 334 0.78 -6.23 8.15
CA ILE A 334 -0.53 -5.78 7.64
C ILE A 334 -0.37 -4.52 6.78
N GLY A 335 -1.40 -4.17 6.00
CA GLY A 335 -1.39 -3.03 5.08
C GLY A 335 -0.82 -1.74 5.67
N ASP A 336 -1.34 -1.32 6.82
CA ASP A 336 -0.96 -0.04 7.46
C ASP A 336 0.49 -0.05 7.95
N TYR A 337 0.95 -1.19 8.47
CA TYR A 337 2.35 -1.39 8.87
C TYR A 337 3.32 -1.38 7.68
N LEU A 338 2.88 -1.88 6.52
CA LEU A 338 3.64 -1.77 5.26
C LEU A 338 3.70 -0.31 4.80
N GLY A 339 2.60 0.43 4.90
CA GLY A 339 2.56 1.88 4.65
C GLY A 339 3.52 2.66 5.54
N ALA A 340 3.53 2.36 6.84
CA ALA A 340 4.49 2.93 7.78
C ALA A 340 5.94 2.64 7.38
N THR A 341 6.23 1.40 6.99
CA THR A 341 7.57 1.00 6.52
C THR A 341 8.01 1.77 5.29
N ILE A 342 7.11 2.00 4.32
CA ILE A 342 7.36 2.82 3.14
C ILE A 342 7.74 4.26 3.56
N GLN A 343 6.99 4.87 4.49
CA GLN A 343 7.28 6.23 4.95
C GLN A 343 8.60 6.32 5.68
N VAL A 344 8.90 5.37 6.57
CA VAL A 344 10.17 5.33 7.31
C VAL A 344 11.35 5.16 6.36
N ALA A 345 11.26 4.24 5.39
CA ALA A 345 12.30 4.03 4.39
C ALA A 345 12.53 5.30 3.55
N GLU A 346 11.46 5.99 3.15
CA GLU A 346 11.55 7.24 2.39
C GLU A 346 12.24 8.35 3.20
N ILE A 347 11.80 8.58 4.44
CA ILE A 347 12.35 9.61 5.34
C ILE A 347 13.83 9.36 5.63
N LEU A 348 14.18 8.14 6.03
CA LEU A 348 15.56 7.78 6.33
C LEU A 348 16.46 7.85 5.10
N THR A 349 15.92 7.60 3.91
CA THR A 349 16.67 7.80 2.66
C THR A 349 17.02 9.27 2.47
N TYR A 350 16.10 10.21 2.70
CA TYR A 350 16.42 11.64 2.61
C TYR A 350 17.47 12.05 3.65
N CYS A 351 17.34 11.58 4.90
CA CYS A 351 18.33 11.85 5.94
C CYS A 351 19.72 11.31 5.58
N ALA A 352 19.79 10.09 5.04
CA ALA A 352 21.05 9.46 4.65
C ALA A 352 21.68 10.13 3.42
N LEU A 353 20.88 10.57 2.45
CA LEU A 353 21.37 11.31 1.29
C LEU A 353 21.79 12.75 1.63
N SER A 354 21.25 13.35 2.68
CA SER A 354 21.64 14.67 3.16
C SER A 354 22.84 14.65 4.13
N ALA A 355 23.22 13.47 4.64
CA ALA A 355 24.25 13.34 5.64
C ALA A 355 25.66 13.48 5.05
N ASP A 356 26.53 14.15 5.81
CA ASP A 356 27.96 14.24 5.52
C ASP A 356 28.71 13.05 6.11
N TRP A 357 28.77 11.96 5.34
CA TRP A 357 29.42 10.70 5.75
C TRP A 357 30.94 10.80 5.92
N SER A 358 31.57 11.88 5.45
CA SER A 358 33.01 12.11 5.68
C SER A 358 33.33 12.32 7.17
N ARG A 359 32.34 12.76 7.96
CA ARG A 359 32.48 12.96 9.42
C ARG A 359 32.53 11.65 10.20
N VAL A 360 32.07 10.57 9.58
CA VAL A 360 31.94 9.25 10.18
C VAL A 360 33.06 8.32 9.70
N THR A 361 33.47 8.48 8.45
CA THR A 361 34.48 7.64 7.81
C THR A 361 35.89 8.11 8.20
N GLY A 362 36.75 7.16 8.61
CA GLY A 362 38.18 7.43 8.84
C GLY A 362 38.65 7.50 10.30
N SER A 363 37.76 7.43 11.31
CA SER A 363 38.16 7.25 12.71
C SER A 363 37.05 6.65 13.58
N TRP A 364 37.41 5.94 14.65
CA TRP A 364 36.46 5.44 15.66
C TRP A 364 35.69 6.59 16.36
N GLU A 365 36.37 7.72 16.57
CA GLU A 365 35.76 8.93 17.13
C GLU A 365 34.64 9.47 16.24
N GLY A 366 34.84 9.48 14.91
CA GLY A 366 33.81 9.86 13.93
C GLY A 366 32.60 8.91 13.90
N ALA A 367 32.81 7.62 14.15
CA ALA A 367 31.74 6.61 14.21
C ALA A 367 30.95 6.61 15.52
N THR A 368 31.53 7.17 16.60
CA THR A 368 30.97 7.12 17.96
C THR A 368 29.53 7.68 18.04
N PRO A 369 29.18 8.83 17.42
CA PRO A 369 27.81 9.35 17.47
C PRO A 369 26.78 8.42 16.84
N LEU A 370 27.11 7.73 15.74
CA LEU A 370 26.20 6.77 15.11
C LEU A 370 26.05 5.50 15.94
N LEU A 371 27.13 5.02 16.55
CA LEU A 371 27.09 3.86 17.44
C LEU A 371 26.28 4.16 18.71
N LEU A 372 26.40 5.37 19.26
CA LEU A 372 25.59 5.83 20.38
C LEU A 372 24.11 5.93 19.97
N LEU A 373 23.80 6.54 18.83
CA LEU A 373 22.42 6.60 18.32
C LEU A 373 21.83 5.21 18.09
N ALA A 374 22.59 4.30 17.47
CA ALA A 374 22.16 2.93 17.24
C ALA A 374 21.96 2.18 18.56
N GLY A 375 22.89 2.32 19.51
CA GLY A 375 22.77 1.73 20.84
C GLY A 375 21.54 2.23 21.59
N VAL A 376 21.32 3.55 21.63
CA VAL A 376 20.17 4.17 22.29
C VAL A 376 18.86 3.79 21.62
N ALA A 377 18.81 3.76 20.28
CA ALA A 377 17.62 3.34 19.54
C ALA A 377 17.31 1.84 19.74
N ALA A 378 18.33 1.00 19.95
CA ALA A 378 18.15 -0.42 20.22
C ALA A 378 17.75 -0.72 21.67
N LEU A 379 18.04 0.17 22.63
CA LEU A 379 17.74 -0.06 24.05
C LEU A 379 16.26 -0.37 24.31
N PRO A 380 15.27 0.37 23.78
CA PRO A 380 13.86 0.02 23.96
C PRO A 380 13.50 -1.35 23.36
N VAL A 381 14.09 -1.73 22.22
CA VAL A 381 13.82 -3.04 21.59
C VAL A 381 14.39 -4.20 22.42
N ILE A 382 15.53 -3.97 23.09
CA ILE A 382 16.19 -4.96 23.95
C ILE A 382 15.49 -5.05 25.32
N TYR A 383 15.13 -3.91 25.91
CA TYR A 383 14.69 -3.83 27.32
C TYR A 383 13.16 -3.71 27.50
N CYS A 384 12.43 -3.13 26.54
CA CYS A 384 10.96 -3.03 26.61
C CYS A 384 10.25 -4.28 26.05
N ARG A 385 11.00 -5.35 25.73
CA ARG A 385 10.47 -6.66 25.30
C ARG A 385 9.67 -7.42 26.35
N ARG A 386 9.26 -6.77 27.44
CA ARG A 386 8.17 -7.26 28.28
C ARG A 386 6.89 -6.58 27.82
N ILE A 387 6.25 -7.20 26.83
CA ILE A 387 4.79 -7.28 26.81
C ILE A 387 4.43 -7.83 28.20
N VAL A 388 4.09 -6.94 29.14
CA VAL A 388 3.58 -7.36 30.43
C VAL A 388 2.17 -7.82 30.13
N ASP A 389 1.97 -9.13 30.06
CA ASP A 389 0.63 -9.70 29.95
C ASP A 389 -0.07 -9.54 31.30
N TRP A 390 -0.69 -8.38 31.49
CA TRP A 390 -1.50 -8.08 32.67
C TRP A 390 -2.71 -9.01 32.81
N GLY A 391 -3.03 -9.83 31.80
CA GLY A 391 -4.08 -10.86 31.89
C GLY A 391 -3.69 -12.06 32.76
N SER A 392 -2.41 -12.15 33.16
CA SER A 392 -1.89 -13.19 34.04
C SER A 392 -1.56 -12.71 35.47
N CYS A 393 -1.88 -11.45 35.80
CA CYS A 393 -1.73 -10.87 37.14
C CYS A 393 -3.06 -10.78 37.89
#